data_AF-A0A432G2D6-F1
#
_entry.id   AF-A0A432G2D6-F1
#
_cell.length_a   1.000
_cell.length_b   1.000
_cell.length_c   1.000
_cell.angle_alpha   90.00
_cell.angle_beta   90.00
_cell.angle_gamma   90.00
#
_symmetry.space_group_name_H-M   'P 1'
#
loop_
_entity.id
_entity.type
_entity.pdbx_description
1 polymer ?
#
loop_
_entity_poly.entity_id
_entity_poly.type
_entity_poly.pdbx_seq_one_letter_code
_entity_poly.pdbx_strand_id
1 'polypeptide(L)'
;MEQSLENTLSPSRWQLYYRLMRLDKPIGIMLLLWPTLWALWIAGEGHPRPWVVVVFVAGVVLMRSAGCVINDFADRDFDRHVERTAGRPITSGRVSPREALVLFVLLVALAFVLVLTLNGLTLLLSLVGAFLAASYPFTKRLTHLPQAYLGAAFGWAVPMAFAAQTGS
;
A
#
# COMPACT_ATOMS: atom_id res chain seq x y z
N MET A 1 -26.08 -21.87 -23.62
CA MET A 1 -24.70 -22.02 -24.16
C MET A 1 -23.89 -20.73 -24.01
N GLU A 2 -24.48 -19.54 -24.17
CA GLU A 2 -23.82 -18.25 -23.82
C GLU A 2 -23.58 -18.07 -22.32
N GLN A 3 -24.58 -18.38 -21.47
CA GLN A 3 -24.45 -18.30 -20.01
C GLN A 3 -23.39 -19.24 -19.40
N SER A 4 -23.10 -20.36 -20.07
CA SER A 4 -22.02 -21.27 -19.67
C SER A 4 -20.63 -20.81 -20.10
N LEU A 5 -20.54 -19.92 -21.11
CA LEU A 5 -19.28 -19.29 -21.55
C LEU A 5 -18.97 -18.03 -20.73
N GLU A 6 -19.99 -17.24 -20.36
CA GLU A 6 -19.82 -16.09 -19.44
C GLU A 6 -19.29 -16.51 -18.06
N ASN A 7 -19.71 -17.68 -17.56
CA ASN A 7 -19.26 -18.16 -16.26
C ASN A 7 -17.77 -18.55 -16.26
N THR A 8 -17.24 -19.01 -17.40
CA THR A 8 -15.80 -19.32 -17.60
C THR A 8 -14.95 -18.06 -17.84
N LEU A 9 -15.56 -16.97 -18.31
CA LEU A 9 -14.89 -15.68 -18.58
C LEU A 9 -14.92 -14.73 -17.38
N SER A 10 -15.71 -15.04 -16.35
CA SER A 10 -15.76 -14.24 -15.13
C SER A 10 -14.44 -14.38 -14.34
N PRO A 11 -13.75 -13.27 -14.02
CA PRO A 11 -12.48 -13.35 -13.29
C PRO A 11 -12.70 -13.94 -11.90
N SER A 12 -11.80 -14.82 -11.47
CA SER A 12 -11.88 -15.45 -10.14
C SER A 12 -11.77 -14.40 -9.03
N ARG A 13 -12.30 -14.70 -7.84
CA ARG A 13 -12.20 -13.81 -6.66
C ARG A 13 -10.76 -13.37 -6.39
N TRP A 14 -9.81 -14.28 -6.57
CA TRP A 14 -8.40 -14.00 -6.35
C TRP A 14 -7.82 -13.02 -7.38
N GLN A 15 -8.22 -13.13 -8.64
CA GLN A 15 -7.85 -12.16 -9.68
C GLN A 15 -8.43 -10.76 -9.39
N LEU A 16 -9.66 -10.70 -8.85
CA LEU A 16 -10.28 -9.44 -8.46
C LEU A 16 -9.52 -8.75 -7.33
N TYR A 17 -9.14 -9.50 -6.28
CA TYR A 17 -8.34 -8.97 -5.17
C TYR A 17 -6.92 -8.60 -5.62
N TYR A 18 -6.30 -9.39 -6.49
CA TYR A 18 -5.00 -9.08 -7.08
C TYR A 18 -5.00 -7.73 -7.82
N ARG A 19 -6.02 -7.47 -8.64
CA ARG A 19 -6.22 -6.19 -9.32
C ARG A 19 -6.54 -5.06 -8.37
N LEU A 20 -7.35 -5.31 -7.34
CA LEU A 20 -7.72 -4.32 -6.32
C LEU A 20 -6.49 -3.86 -5.50
N MET A 21 -5.61 -4.81 -5.17
CA MET A 21 -4.33 -4.55 -4.51
C MET A 21 -3.27 -3.94 -5.43
N ARG A 22 -3.58 -3.73 -6.72
CA ARG A 22 -2.67 -3.23 -7.77
C ARG A 22 -1.42 -4.07 -7.98
N LEU A 23 -1.48 -5.37 -7.66
CA LEU A 23 -0.35 -6.28 -7.88
C LEU A 23 -0.10 -6.54 -9.37
N ASP A 24 -1.10 -6.32 -10.23
CA ASP A 24 -0.97 -6.35 -11.70
C ASP A 24 -0.13 -5.19 -12.24
N LYS A 25 0.00 -4.08 -11.48
CA LYS A 25 0.76 -2.88 -11.87
C LYS A 25 1.70 -2.47 -10.74
N PRO A 26 2.82 -3.20 -10.55
CA PRO A 26 3.69 -3.05 -9.38
C PRO A 26 4.54 -1.77 -9.39
N ILE A 27 4.36 -0.86 -10.35
CA ILE A 27 5.12 0.40 -10.46
C ILE A 27 5.08 1.18 -9.15
N GLY A 28 3.92 1.26 -8.50
CA GLY A 28 3.80 1.94 -7.21
C GLY A 28 4.56 1.23 -6.08
N ILE A 29 4.62 -0.11 -6.10
CA ILE A 29 5.42 -0.88 -5.13
C ILE A 29 6.90 -0.61 -5.37
N MET A 30 7.36 -0.68 -6.63
CA MET A 30 8.76 -0.44 -6.98
C MET A 30 9.20 0.98 -6.62
N LEU A 31 8.32 1.97 -6.80
CA LEU A 31 8.59 3.36 -6.44
C LEU A 31 8.86 3.56 -4.95
N LEU A 32 8.17 2.81 -4.06
CA LEU A 32 8.44 2.83 -2.62
C LEU A 32 9.62 1.91 -2.26
N LEU A 33 9.74 0.78 -2.95
CA LEU A 33 10.69 -0.26 -2.60
C LEU A 33 12.13 0.17 -2.87
N TRP A 34 12.40 0.82 -4.00
CA TRP A 34 13.77 1.22 -4.36
C TRP A 34 14.43 2.14 -3.32
N PRO A 35 13.84 3.29 -2.92
CA PRO A 35 14.44 4.13 -1.89
C PRO A 35 14.54 3.43 -0.54
N THR A 36 13.58 2.54 -0.22
CA THR A 36 13.62 1.74 1.01
C THR A 36 14.82 0.79 1.04
N LEU A 37 15.08 0.08 -0.07
CA LEU A 37 16.22 -0.84 -0.18
C LEU A 37 17.56 -0.09 -0.10
N TRP A 38 17.67 1.07 -0.74
CA TRP A 38 18.85 1.93 -0.61
C TRP A 38 19.06 2.39 0.83
N ALA A 39 18.01 2.83 1.52
CA ALA A 39 18.11 3.23 2.91
C ALA A 39 18.54 2.07 3.82
N LEU A 40 17.99 0.87 3.62
CA LEU A 40 18.39 -0.33 4.35
C LEU A 40 19.87 -0.68 4.11
N TRP A 41 20.32 -0.61 2.85
CA TRP A 41 21.70 -0.89 2.48
C TRP A 41 22.67 0.09 3.14
N ILE A 42 22.37 1.38 3.07
CA ILE A 42 23.20 2.45 3.67
C ILE A 42 23.20 2.33 5.20
N ALA A 43 22.02 2.19 5.82
CA ALA A 43 21.88 2.07 7.27
C ALA A 43 22.48 0.78 7.84
N GLY A 44 22.61 -0.26 7.01
CA GLY A 44 23.29 -1.50 7.35
C GLY A 44 24.76 -1.53 6.97
N GLU A 45 25.35 -0.41 6.53
CA GLU A 45 26.75 -0.33 6.09
C GLU A 45 27.12 -1.38 5.02
N GLY A 46 26.20 -1.66 4.10
CA GLY A 46 26.34 -2.69 3.07
C GLY A 46 25.96 -4.10 3.49
N HIS A 47 25.64 -4.33 4.76
CA HIS A 47 25.23 -5.63 5.30
C HIS A 47 23.92 -5.52 6.12
N PRO A 48 22.80 -5.14 5.48
CA PRO A 48 21.53 -5.01 6.18
C PRO A 48 21.09 -6.33 6.80
N ARG A 49 20.60 -6.28 8.05
CA ARG A 49 20.07 -7.47 8.74
C ARG A 49 18.94 -8.12 7.92
N PRO A 50 19.04 -9.42 7.57
CA PRO A 50 18.09 -10.05 6.64
C PRO A 50 16.62 -9.95 7.06
N TRP A 51 16.34 -10.14 8.35
CA TRP A 51 14.97 -10.04 8.86
C TRP A 51 14.36 -8.64 8.66
N VAL A 52 15.16 -7.59 8.87
CA VAL A 52 14.71 -6.20 8.65
C VAL A 52 14.38 -5.98 7.18
N VAL A 53 15.20 -6.49 6.27
CA VAL A 53 14.93 -6.40 4.83
C VAL A 53 13.61 -7.07 4.49
N VAL A 54 13.37 -8.29 4.99
CA VAL A 54 12.10 -9.02 4.77
C VAL A 54 10.91 -8.22 5.29
N VAL A 55 10.99 -7.68 6.51
CA VAL A 55 9.92 -6.87 7.12
C VAL A 55 9.61 -5.63 6.27
N PHE A 56 10.62 -4.90 5.81
CA PHE A 56 10.41 -3.70 5.00
C PHE A 56 9.89 -4.01 3.60
N VAL A 57 10.42 -5.04 2.92
CA VAL A 57 9.93 -5.45 1.60
C VAL A 57 8.46 -5.86 1.68
N ALA A 58 8.12 -6.75 2.63
CA ALA A 58 6.75 -7.18 2.84
C ALA A 58 5.85 -6.00 3.26
N GLY A 59 6.31 -5.15 4.18
CA GLY A 59 5.61 -3.96 4.63
C GLY A 59 5.28 -3.00 3.49
N VAL A 60 6.22 -2.72 2.58
CA VAL A 60 6.01 -1.88 1.39
C VAL A 60 4.92 -2.47 0.50
N VAL A 61 4.97 -3.77 0.20
CA VAL A 61 3.95 -4.44 -0.61
C VAL A 61 2.57 -4.31 0.05
N LEU A 62 2.47 -4.67 1.32
CA LEU A 62 1.21 -4.67 2.08
C LEU A 62 0.61 -3.26 2.18
N MET A 63 1.39 -2.28 2.62
CA MET A 63 0.91 -0.91 2.81
C MET A 63 0.59 -0.21 1.49
N ARG A 64 1.34 -0.51 0.41
CA ARG A 64 1.00 0.01 -0.92
C ARG A 64 -0.30 -0.60 -1.42
N SER A 65 -0.49 -1.90 -1.28
CA SER A 65 -1.74 -2.58 -1.63
C SER A 65 -2.92 -2.07 -0.80
N ALA A 66 -2.75 -1.88 0.51
CA ALA A 66 -3.77 -1.30 1.38
C ALA A 66 -4.18 0.11 0.92
N GLY A 67 -3.18 0.96 0.61
CA GLY A 67 -3.41 2.29 0.05
C GLY A 67 -4.20 2.27 -1.27
N CYS A 68 -3.95 1.30 -2.15
CA CYS A 68 -4.72 1.13 -3.37
C CYS A 68 -6.17 0.69 -3.09
N VAL A 69 -6.37 -0.26 -2.17
CA VAL A 69 -7.70 -0.76 -1.79
C VAL A 69 -8.55 0.35 -1.20
N ILE A 70 -8.02 1.13 -0.25
CA ILE A 70 -8.79 2.19 0.42
C ILE A 70 -9.06 3.38 -0.51
N ASN A 71 -8.12 3.71 -1.41
CA ASN A 71 -8.34 4.75 -2.42
C ASN A 71 -9.47 4.35 -3.38
N ASP A 72 -9.45 3.12 -3.91
CA ASP A 72 -10.54 2.63 -4.76
C ASP A 72 -11.88 2.59 -4.00
N PHE A 73 -11.86 2.27 -2.70
CA PHE A 73 -13.06 2.32 -1.86
C PHE A 73 -13.59 3.75 -1.70
N ALA A 74 -12.73 4.72 -1.46
CA ALA A 74 -13.10 6.13 -1.25
C ALA A 74 -13.60 6.79 -2.54
N ASP A 75 -12.97 6.47 -3.68
CA ASP A 75 -13.27 7.09 -4.97
C ASP A 75 -14.40 6.38 -5.74
N ARG A 76 -14.95 5.25 -5.24
CA ARG A 76 -15.88 4.35 -5.95
C ARG A 76 -17.07 5.04 -6.64
N ASP A 77 -17.68 6.04 -5.99
CA ASP A 77 -18.88 6.70 -6.49
C ASP A 77 -18.53 7.70 -7.60
N PHE A 78 -17.36 8.32 -7.50
CA PHE A 78 -16.81 9.21 -8.52
C PHE A 78 -16.27 8.42 -9.71
N ASP A 79 -15.49 7.37 -9.44
CA ASP A 79 -14.84 6.51 -10.44
C ASP A 79 -15.84 5.83 -11.38
N ARG A 80 -17.11 5.64 -10.97
CA ARG A 80 -18.17 5.09 -11.83
C ARG A 80 -18.45 5.98 -13.05
N HIS A 81 -18.21 7.28 -12.95
CA HIS A 81 -18.47 8.26 -14.00
C HIS A 81 -17.23 8.55 -14.87
N VAL A 82 -16.10 7.88 -14.61
CA VAL A 82 -14.84 8.10 -15.31
C VAL A 82 -14.47 6.83 -16.09
N GLU A 83 -14.45 6.91 -17.42
CA GLU A 83 -14.24 5.75 -18.32
C GLU A 83 -13.01 4.90 -17.93
N ARG A 84 -11.90 5.55 -17.58
CA ARG A 84 -10.66 4.88 -17.17
C ARG A 84 -10.78 4.07 -15.88
N THR A 85 -11.70 4.42 -14.97
CA THR A 85 -11.80 3.84 -13.63
C THR A 85 -13.13 3.13 -13.35
N ALA A 86 -14.11 3.26 -14.25
CA ALA A 86 -15.39 2.57 -14.22
C ALA A 86 -15.24 1.03 -14.15
N GLY A 87 -14.20 0.48 -14.78
CA GLY A 87 -13.93 -0.96 -14.80
C GLY A 87 -13.22 -1.53 -13.55
N ARG A 88 -12.94 -0.71 -12.52
CA ARG A 88 -12.27 -1.17 -11.30
C ARG A 88 -13.13 -2.19 -10.53
N PRO A 89 -12.54 -3.14 -9.78
CA PRO A 89 -13.29 -4.20 -9.11
C PRO A 89 -14.42 -3.72 -8.19
N ILE A 90 -14.19 -2.66 -7.41
CA ILE A 90 -15.21 -2.07 -6.51
C ILE A 90 -16.25 -1.30 -7.33
N THR A 91 -15.79 -0.41 -8.23
CA THR A 91 -16.64 0.47 -9.03
C THR A 91 -17.63 -0.29 -9.93
N SER A 92 -17.17 -1.40 -10.52
CA SER A 92 -17.97 -2.31 -11.35
C SER A 92 -18.88 -3.25 -10.54
N GLY A 93 -18.86 -3.18 -9.21
CA GLY A 93 -19.68 -4.04 -8.33
C GLY A 93 -19.19 -5.48 -8.21
N ARG A 94 -18.07 -5.85 -8.84
CA ARG A 94 -17.50 -7.21 -8.78
C ARG A 94 -16.91 -7.53 -7.40
N VAL A 95 -16.47 -6.53 -6.65
CA VAL A 95 -16.05 -6.63 -5.25
C VAL A 95 -16.92 -5.71 -4.42
N SER A 96 -17.51 -6.22 -3.35
CA SER A 96 -18.34 -5.38 -2.48
C SER A 96 -17.49 -4.40 -1.66
N PRO A 97 -18.03 -3.23 -1.28
CA PRO A 97 -17.32 -2.28 -0.41
C PRO A 97 -16.91 -2.90 0.94
N ARG A 98 -17.70 -3.83 1.47
CA ARG A 98 -17.39 -4.55 2.72
C ARG A 98 -16.15 -5.44 2.57
N GLU A 99 -16.06 -6.18 1.47
CA GLU A 99 -14.88 -7.03 1.18
C GLU A 99 -13.61 -6.19 1.02
N ALA A 100 -13.71 -5.03 0.37
CA ALA A 100 -12.60 -4.10 0.25
C ALA A 100 -12.11 -3.60 1.62
N LEU A 101 -13.03 -3.22 2.52
CA LEU A 101 -12.67 -2.80 3.87
C LEU A 101 -12.05 -3.93 4.70
N VAL A 102 -12.59 -5.15 4.61
CA VAL A 102 -12.00 -6.32 5.29
C VAL A 102 -10.57 -6.57 4.77
N LEU A 103 -10.37 -6.55 3.45
CA LEU A 103 -9.05 -6.71 2.85
C LEU A 103 -8.09 -5.61 3.30
N PHE A 104 -8.53 -4.35 3.33
CA PHE A 104 -7.75 -3.22 3.82
C PHE A 104 -7.30 -3.45 5.27
N VAL A 105 -8.21 -3.81 6.17
CA VAL A 105 -7.91 -4.07 7.58
C VAL A 105 -6.91 -5.22 7.73
N LEU A 106 -7.08 -6.31 6.97
CA LEU A 106 -6.16 -7.45 7.00
C LEU A 106 -4.74 -7.07 6.54
N LEU A 107 -4.62 -6.29 5.46
CA LEU A 107 -3.32 -5.84 4.95
C LEU A 107 -2.61 -4.93 5.96
N VAL A 108 -3.33 -3.98 6.56
CA VAL A 108 -2.79 -3.09 7.60
C VAL A 108 -2.42 -3.86 8.86
N ALA A 109 -3.26 -4.79 9.30
CA ALA A 109 -2.97 -5.63 10.47
C ALA A 109 -1.72 -6.50 10.26
N LEU A 110 -1.56 -7.09 9.07
CA LEU A 110 -0.37 -7.87 8.75
C LEU A 110 0.90 -7.00 8.72
N ALA A 111 0.81 -5.80 8.11
CA ALA A 111 1.92 -4.85 8.15
C ALA A 111 2.26 -4.41 9.58
N PHE A 112 1.25 -4.25 10.44
CA PHE A 112 1.44 -3.92 11.84
C PHE A 112 2.12 -5.05 12.62
N VAL A 113 1.70 -6.31 12.42
CA VAL A 113 2.36 -7.48 13.02
C VAL A 113 3.84 -7.55 12.62
N LEU A 114 4.18 -7.25 11.36
CA LEU A 114 5.57 -7.22 10.92
C LEU A 114 6.39 -6.16 11.67
N VAL A 115 5.88 -4.92 11.84
CA VAL A 115 6.64 -3.87 12.52
C VAL A 115 6.77 -4.12 14.03
N LEU A 116 5.84 -4.86 14.66
CA LEU A 116 5.97 -5.30 16.05
C LEU A 116 7.21 -6.19 16.29
N THR A 117 7.77 -6.79 15.24
CA THR A 117 9.00 -7.60 15.32
C THR A 117 10.28 -6.76 15.26
N LEU A 118 10.17 -5.43 15.10
CA LEU A 118 11.29 -4.50 15.07
C LEU A 118 11.43 -3.76 16.42
N ASN A 119 12.35 -2.80 16.50
CA ASN A 119 12.55 -2.02 17.72
C ASN A 119 11.45 -0.95 17.93
N GLY A 120 11.37 -0.43 19.16
CA GLY A 120 10.34 0.53 19.56
C GLY A 120 10.37 1.86 18.78
N LEU A 121 11.55 2.31 18.34
CA LEU A 121 11.67 3.52 17.54
C LEU A 121 11.04 3.33 16.15
N THR A 122 11.32 2.19 15.49
CA THR A 122 10.68 1.86 14.21
C THR A 122 9.17 1.73 14.34
N LEU A 123 8.68 1.14 15.45
CA LEU A 123 7.26 1.06 15.74
C LEU A 123 6.63 2.47 15.85
N LEU A 124 7.24 3.38 16.60
CA LEU A 124 6.76 4.76 16.72
C LEU A 124 6.74 5.49 15.36
N LEU A 125 7.82 5.36 14.59
CA LEU A 125 7.92 5.95 13.25
C LEU A 125 6.89 5.37 12.28
N SER A 126 6.50 4.10 12.44
CA SER A 126 5.45 3.49 11.63
C SER A 126 4.08 4.13 11.85
N LEU A 127 3.79 4.56 13.08
CA LEU A 127 2.56 5.30 13.39
C LEU A 127 2.55 6.66 12.70
N VAL A 128 3.70 7.34 12.63
CA VAL A 128 3.84 8.58 11.86
C VAL A 128 3.67 8.32 10.37
N GLY A 129 4.25 7.24 9.84
CA GLY A 129 4.07 6.84 8.44
C GLY A 129 2.61 6.54 8.10
N ALA A 130 1.90 5.82 8.98
CA ALA A 130 0.47 5.56 8.85
C ALA A 130 -0.35 6.85 8.88
N PHE A 131 -0.01 7.78 9.78
CA PHE A 131 -0.62 9.10 9.83
C PHE A 131 -0.44 9.86 8.51
N LEU A 132 0.80 9.98 8.01
CA LEU A 132 1.11 10.64 6.73
C LEU A 132 0.32 10.02 5.56
N ALA A 133 0.25 8.69 5.50
CA ALA A 133 -0.51 8.01 4.45
C ALA A 133 -2.01 8.33 4.53
N ALA A 134 -2.58 8.32 5.75
CA ALA A 134 -4.00 8.58 5.99
C ALA A 134 -4.40 10.04 5.76
N SER A 135 -3.53 11.00 6.08
CA SER A 135 -3.78 12.44 5.92
C SER A 135 -3.51 12.94 4.50
N TYR A 136 -2.70 12.23 3.69
CA TYR A 136 -2.35 12.64 2.33
C TYR A 136 -3.56 13.06 1.46
N PRO A 137 -4.68 12.30 1.39
CA PRO A 137 -5.85 12.70 0.58
C PRO A 137 -6.39 14.10 0.92
N PHE A 138 -6.28 14.52 2.17
CA PHE A 138 -6.75 15.83 2.63
C PHE A 138 -5.80 16.97 2.23
N THR A 139 -4.51 16.69 2.04
CA THR A 139 -3.52 17.71 1.67
C THR A 139 -3.78 18.32 0.30
N LYS A 140 -4.38 17.55 -0.62
CA LYS A 140 -4.86 18.04 -1.91
C LYS A 140 -5.92 19.15 -1.80
N ARG A 141 -6.64 19.21 -0.67
CA ARG A 141 -7.71 20.17 -0.42
C ARG A 141 -7.25 21.38 0.39
N LEU A 142 -6.13 21.25 1.09
CA LEU A 142 -5.66 22.23 2.08
C LEU A 142 -4.38 22.97 1.64
N THR A 143 -3.63 22.44 0.67
CA THR A 143 -2.30 22.96 0.32
C THR A 143 -2.07 22.98 -1.19
N HIS A 144 -1.19 23.86 -1.65
CA HIS A 144 -0.69 23.87 -3.04
C HIS A 144 0.49 22.92 -3.27
N LEU A 145 0.92 22.18 -2.24
CA LEU A 145 2.10 21.30 -2.29
C LEU A 145 1.80 19.81 -2.00
N PRO A 146 0.72 19.21 -2.54
CA PRO A 146 0.37 17.82 -2.26
C PRO A 146 1.46 16.84 -2.73
N GLN A 147 2.28 17.21 -3.73
CA GLN A 147 3.38 16.37 -4.21
C GLN A 147 4.55 16.31 -3.23
N ALA A 148 4.86 17.41 -2.54
CA ALA A 148 5.88 17.41 -1.49
C ALA A 148 5.44 16.49 -0.33
N TYR A 149 4.16 16.57 0.05
CA TYR A 149 3.59 15.69 1.07
C TYR A 149 3.59 14.23 0.65
N LEU A 150 3.23 13.94 -0.61
CA LEU A 150 3.31 12.60 -1.17
C LEU A 150 4.75 12.06 -1.12
N GLY A 151 5.73 12.91 -1.47
CA GLY A 151 7.14 12.59 -1.37
C GLY A 151 7.56 12.24 0.06
N ALA A 152 7.10 13.00 1.06
CA ALA A 152 7.34 12.69 2.47
C ALA A 152 6.71 11.34 2.88
N ALA A 153 5.46 11.08 2.47
CA ALA A 153 4.80 9.81 2.77
C ALA A 153 5.50 8.61 2.10
N PHE A 154 5.93 8.73 0.85
CA PHE A 154 6.63 7.66 0.12
C PHE A 154 8.06 7.47 0.60
N GLY A 155 8.73 8.54 1.02
CA GLY A 155 10.07 8.52 1.57
C GLY A 155 10.14 8.10 3.04
N TRP A 156 9.00 7.99 3.74
CA TRP A 156 9.00 7.76 5.20
C TRP A 156 9.60 6.42 5.63
N ALA A 157 9.68 5.46 4.72
CA ALA A 157 10.39 4.20 4.97
C ALA A 157 11.90 4.41 5.20
N VAL A 158 12.48 5.53 4.74
CA VAL A 158 13.92 5.85 4.93
C VAL A 158 14.27 6.04 6.41
N PRO A 159 13.70 6.99 7.16
CA PRO A 159 14.01 7.11 8.59
C PRO A 159 13.63 5.86 9.39
N MET A 160 12.56 5.16 8.99
CA MET A 160 12.23 3.87 9.58
C MET A 160 13.32 2.81 9.37
N ALA A 161 13.91 2.74 8.18
CA ALA A 161 14.98 1.78 7.84
C ALA A 161 16.26 2.05 8.64
N PHE A 162 16.63 3.33 8.81
CA PHE A 162 17.73 3.73 9.70
C PHE A 162 17.44 3.31 11.12
N ALA A 163 16.33 3.78 11.71
CA ALA A 163 15.92 3.41 13.05
C ALA A 163 15.89 1.89 13.26
N ALA A 164 15.41 1.14 12.25
CA ALA A 164 15.41 -0.30 12.31
C ALA A 164 16.82 -0.84 12.46
N GLN A 165 17.74 -0.52 11.54
CA GLN A 165 19.11 -1.08 11.52
C GLN A 165 20.01 -0.60 12.66
N THR A 166 20.00 0.70 12.96
CA THR A 166 20.94 1.33 13.91
C THR A 166 20.41 1.34 15.35
N GLY A 167 19.08 1.32 15.52
CA GLY A 167 18.44 1.54 16.81
C GLY A 167 18.43 3.00 17.28
N SER A 168 18.82 3.95 16.41
CA SER A 168 18.90 5.39 16.68
C SER A 168 18.47 6.22 15.49
#